data_AF-A0A538MNH0-F1
#
_entry.id   AF-A0A538MNH0-F1
#
_cell.length_a   1.000
_cell.length_b   1.000
_cell.length_c   1.000
_cell.angle_alpha   90.00
_cell.angle_beta   90.00
_cell.angle_gamma   90.00
#
_symmetry.space_group_name_H-M   'P 1'
#
loop_
_entity.id
_entity.type
_entity.pdbx_description
1 polymer ?
#
loop_
_entity_poly.entity_id
_entity_poly.type
_entity_poly.pdbx_seq_one_letter_code
_entity_poly.pdbx_strand_id
1 'polypeptide(L)'
;MPEHHLRFNLAAVIALADQTITDPAHSSGRGDDPHGPALLLAAGGTHGDALVVLPLHRPDGSQLIDQLRTAAAHGHHILTLTLTDGR
;
A
#
# COMPACT_ATOMS: atom_id res chain seq x y z
N MET A 1 -11.89 -18.19 12.26
CA MET A 1 -12.18 -17.41 11.03
C MET A 1 -10.95 -17.46 10.17
N PRO A 2 -11.05 -17.68 8.84
CA PRO A 2 -9.88 -17.77 7.97
C PRO A 2 -9.22 -16.40 7.80
N GLU A 3 -7.95 -16.29 8.19
CA GLU A 3 -7.11 -15.13 7.88
C GLU A 3 -6.76 -15.18 6.39
N HIS A 4 -7.07 -14.12 5.65
CA HIS A 4 -6.71 -14.04 4.23
C HIS A 4 -5.41 -13.26 4.10
N HIS A 5 -4.38 -13.93 3.57
CA HIS A 5 -3.09 -13.30 3.32
C HIS A 5 -2.94 -12.98 1.83
N LEU A 6 -2.79 -11.69 1.52
CA LEU A 6 -2.40 -11.24 0.20
C LEU A 6 -0.90 -11.02 0.17
N ARG A 7 -0.23 -11.49 -0.87
CA ARG A 7 1.22 -11.38 -1.02
C ARG A 7 1.55 -10.60 -2.28
N PHE A 8 2.31 -9.53 -2.11
CA PHE A 8 2.74 -8.67 -3.19
C PHE A 8 4.27 -8.61 -3.24
N ASN A 9 4.81 -8.48 -4.44
CA ASN A 9 6.23 -8.20 -4.62
C ASN A 9 6.52 -6.80 -4.06
N LEU A 10 7.42 -6.72 -3.07
CA LEU A 10 7.70 -5.47 -2.38
C LEU A 10 8.30 -4.41 -3.31
N ALA A 11 9.18 -4.79 -4.24
CA ALA A 11 9.77 -3.86 -5.19
C ALA A 11 8.72 -3.27 -6.13
N ALA A 12 7.74 -4.08 -6.58
CA ALA A 12 6.63 -3.61 -7.39
C ALA A 12 5.73 -2.63 -6.62
N VAL A 13 5.43 -2.92 -5.35
CA VAL A 13 4.64 -2.02 -4.49
C VAL A 13 5.37 -0.70 -4.27
N ILE A 14 6.68 -0.74 -4.01
CA ILE A 14 7.50 0.48 -3.86
C ILE A 14 7.49 1.30 -5.16
N ALA A 15 7.68 0.67 -6.32
CA ALA A 15 7.67 1.37 -7.60
C ALA A 15 6.30 2.01 -7.89
N LEU A 16 5.20 1.33 -7.55
CA LEU A 16 3.85 1.87 -7.70
C LEU A 16 3.59 3.06 -6.75
N ALA A 17 4.05 2.96 -5.50
CA ALA A 17 3.98 4.07 -4.54
C ALA A 17 4.74 5.29 -5.03
N ASP A 18 5.95 5.09 -5.53
CA ASP A 18 6.82 6.15 -6.02
C ASP A 18 6.19 6.90 -7.20
N GLN A 19 5.60 6.15 -8.14
CA GLN A 19 4.83 6.73 -9.25
C GLN A 19 3.61 7.51 -8.74
N THR A 20 2.86 6.96 -7.79
CA THR A 20 1.64 7.61 -7.26
C THR A 20 1.97 8.91 -6.52
N ILE A 21 3.10 8.95 -5.80
CA ILE A 21 3.57 10.15 -5.09
C ILE A 21 4.12 11.20 -6.07
N THR A 22 4.87 10.77 -7.08
CA THR A 22 5.51 11.66 -8.06
C THR A 22 4.51 12.22 -9.07
N ASP A 23 3.36 11.56 -9.23
CA ASP A 23 2.36 11.95 -10.19
C ASP A 23 1.70 13.31 -9.82
N PRO A 24 1.79 14.31 -10.71
CA PRO A 24 1.32 15.66 -10.42
C PRO A 24 -0.21 15.74 -10.31
N ALA A 25 -0.97 14.79 -10.86
CA ALA A 25 -2.42 14.76 -10.71
C ALA A 25 -2.83 14.51 -9.26
N HIS A 26 -2.00 13.81 -8.49
CA HIS A 26 -2.18 13.57 -7.05
C HIS A 26 -1.61 14.69 -6.19
N SER A 27 -0.62 15.43 -6.72
CA SER A 27 -0.08 16.65 -6.10
C SER A 27 -0.99 17.87 -6.29
N SER A 28 -1.97 17.80 -7.20
CA SER A 28 -2.91 18.89 -7.50
C SER A 28 -4.02 19.03 -6.45
N GLY A 29 -4.20 18.04 -5.58
CA GLY A 29 -5.13 18.05 -4.45
C GLY A 29 -4.60 18.90 -3.28
N ARG A 30 -4.37 20.19 -3.53
CA ARG A 30 -4.11 21.18 -2.47
C ARG A 30 -5.42 21.47 -1.74
N GLY A 31 -5.84 20.57 -0.86
CA GLY A 31 -7.03 20.80 -0.04
C GLY A 31 -7.42 19.58 0.78
N ASP A 32 -7.04 19.58 2.05
CA ASP A 32 -7.84 19.01 3.14
C ASP A 32 -8.05 17.48 3.20
N ASP A 33 -7.40 16.65 2.39
CA ASP A 33 -7.49 15.20 2.60
C ASP A 33 -6.42 14.70 3.60
N PRO A 34 -6.80 14.30 4.83
CA PRO A 34 -5.85 13.87 5.84
C PRO A 34 -5.18 12.53 5.53
N HIS A 35 -5.59 11.83 4.46
CA HIS A 35 -5.12 10.49 4.11
C HIS A 35 -4.12 10.45 2.95
N GLY A 36 -3.95 11.55 2.20
CA GLY A 36 -2.94 11.66 1.14
C GLY A 36 -3.12 10.63 0.00
N PRO A 37 -2.11 10.44 -0.86
CA PRO A 37 -2.19 9.43 -1.92
C PRO A 37 -2.29 8.01 -1.36
N ALA A 38 -3.14 7.18 -1.99
CA ALA A 38 -3.33 5.79 -1.63
C ALA A 38 -3.08 4.86 -2.82
N LEU A 39 -2.55 3.67 -2.52
CA LEU A 39 -2.35 2.61 -3.50
C LEU A 39 -3.59 1.72 -3.61
N LEU A 40 -3.99 1.40 -4.83
CA LEU A 40 -4.97 0.37 -5.11
C LEU A 40 -4.25 -0.92 -5.52
N LEU A 41 -4.24 -1.91 -4.63
CA LEU A 41 -3.62 -3.21 -4.84
C LEU A 41 -4.71 -4.24 -5.19
N ALA A 42 -4.72 -4.67 -6.46
CA ALA A 42 -5.58 -5.76 -6.90
C ALA A 42 -4.85 -7.10 -6.75
N ALA A 43 -5.40 -8.01 -5.96
CA ALA A 43 -4.97 -9.39 -5.90
C ALA A 43 -6.02 -10.26 -6.59
N GLY A 44 -5.72 -10.64 -7.84
CA GLY A 44 -6.48 -11.63 -8.57
C GLY A 44 -6.10 -13.03 -8.10
N GLY A 45 -7.05 -13.72 -7.46
CA GLY A 45 -6.87 -15.07 -6.94
C GLY A 45 -8.09 -15.95 -7.23
N THR A 46 -7.92 -17.26 -7.08
CA THR A 46 -8.98 -18.28 -7.31
C THR A 46 -10.21 -18.16 -6.40
N HIS A 47 -10.21 -17.22 -5.45
CA HIS A 47 -11.27 -16.98 -4.47
C HIS A 47 -11.94 -15.60 -4.59
N GLY A 48 -11.69 -14.87 -5.69
CA GLY A 48 -12.25 -13.55 -5.96
C GLY A 48 -11.18 -12.48 -6.06
N ASP A 49 -11.45 -11.44 -6.87
CA ASP A 49 -10.59 -10.27 -6.99
C ASP A 49 -10.66 -9.45 -5.70
N ALA A 50 -9.60 -9.49 -4.89
CA ALA A 50 -9.51 -8.66 -3.71
C ALA A 50 -8.86 -7.32 -4.07
N LEU A 51 -9.56 -6.23 -3.82
CA LEU A 51 -9.06 -4.86 -3.96
C LEU A 51 -8.75 -4.30 -2.58
N VAL A 52 -7.49 -3.94 -2.36
CA VAL A 52 -7.04 -3.30 -1.12
C VAL A 52 -6.60 -1.89 -1.42
N VAL A 53 -7.17 -0.93 -0.68
CA VAL A 53 -6.70 0.46 -0.67
C VAL A 53 -5.72 0.62 0.48
N LEU A 54 -4.48 1.00 0.18
CA LEU A 54 -3.41 1.18 1.14
C LEU A 54 -2.97 2.66 1.16
N PRO A 55 -3.37 3.45 2.16
CA PRO A 55 -2.93 4.84 2.26
C PRO A 55 -1.43 4.91 2.49
N LEU A 56 -0.74 5.79 1.75
CA LEU A 56 0.70 5.96 1.87
C LEU A 56 1.08 6.85 3.07
N HIS A 57 0.14 7.66 3.54
CA HIS A 57 0.25 8.41 4.79
C HIS A 57 -0.48 7.68 5.92
N ARG A 58 0.25 7.43 7.01
CA ARG A 58 -0.36 6.95 8.25
C ARG A 58 -0.90 8.16 9.03
N PRO A 59 -1.96 8.01 9.84
CA PRO A 59 -2.50 9.08 10.69
C PRO A 59 -1.48 9.70 11.67
N ASP A 60 -0.35 9.05 11.93
CA ASP A 60 0.75 9.60 12.73
C ASP A 60 1.69 10.53 11.93
N GLY A 61 1.40 10.76 10.65
CA GLY A 61 2.20 11.57 9.74
C GLY A 61 3.39 10.84 9.11
N SER A 62 3.64 9.58 9.48
CA SER A 62 4.73 8.80 8.89
C SER A 62 4.37 8.28 7.49
N GLN A 63 5.37 8.23 6.61
CA GLN A 63 5.21 7.69 5.26
C GLN A 63 5.42 6.18 5.27
N LEU A 64 4.40 5.42 4.87
CA LEU A 64 4.48 3.96 4.76
C LEU A 64 5.57 3.54 3.76
N ILE A 65 5.78 4.34 2.71
CA ILE A 65 6.77 4.05 1.67
C ILE A 65 8.20 3.99 2.23
N ASP A 66 8.53 4.80 3.23
CA ASP A 66 9.85 4.76 3.87
C ASP A 66 10.05 3.45 4.63
N GLN A 67 9.02 2.97 5.34
CA GLN A 67 9.08 1.67 6.03
C GLN A 67 9.24 0.51 5.05
N LEU A 68 8.54 0.56 3.91
CA LEU A 68 8.67 -0.44 2.85
C LEU A 68 10.08 -0.43 2.24
N ARG A 69 10.65 0.76 1.97
CA ARG A 69 12.03 0.91 1.48
C ARG A 69 13.05 0.40 2.49
N THR A 70 12.87 0.73 3.77
CA THR A 70 13.71 0.19 4.85
C THR A 70 13.62 -1.33 4.86
N ALA A 71 12.44 -1.93 4.82
CA ALA A 71 12.30 -3.39 4.79
C ALA A 71 12.99 -4.01 3.55
N ALA A 72 12.84 -3.40 2.37
CA ALA A 72 13.53 -3.85 1.17
C ALA A 72 15.06 -3.78 1.31
N ALA A 73 15.59 -2.72 1.92
CA ALA A 73 17.02 -2.58 2.20
C ALA A 73 17.55 -3.64 3.19
N HIS A 74 16.70 -4.13 4.10
CA HIS A 74 17.01 -5.24 4.99
C HIS A 74 16.86 -6.63 4.33
N GLY A 75 16.56 -6.69 3.03
CA GLY A 75 16.44 -7.94 2.27
C GLY A 75 15.04 -8.55 2.28
N HIS A 76 14.00 -7.82 2.71
CA HIS A 76 12.62 -8.27 2.53
C HIS A 76 12.18 -8.09 1.08
N HIS A 77 11.49 -9.08 0.52
CA HIS A 77 11.05 -9.06 -0.89
C HIS A 77 9.54 -9.17 -1.06
N ILE A 78 8.81 -9.54 -0.01
CA ILE A 78 7.37 -9.80 -0.06
C ILE A 78 6.68 -8.94 0.98
N LEU A 79 5.71 -8.15 0.54
CA LEU A 79 4.73 -7.52 1.42
C LEU A 79 3.58 -8.51 1.62
N THR A 80 3.26 -8.83 2.88
CA THR A 80 2.09 -9.63 3.21
C THR A 80 1.06 -8.74 3.88
N LEU A 81 -0.14 -8.66 3.31
CA LEU A 81 -1.29 -8.00 3.92
C LEU A 81 -2.19 -9.08 4.51
N THR A 82 -2.47 -8.97 5.80
CA THR A 82 -3.42 -9.85 6.49
C THR A 82 -4.75 -9.12 6.59
N LEU A 83 -5.77 -9.64 5.92
CA LEU A 83 -7.14 -9.17 6.05
C LEU A 83 -7.74 -9.85 7.28
N THR A 84 -7.99 -9.06 8.31
CA THR A 84 -8.78 -9.46 9.46
C THR A 84 -10.21 -8.96 9.24
N ASP A 85 -11.20 -9.83 9.45
CA ASP A 85 -12.58 -9.39 9.62
C ASP A 85 -12.62 -8.55 10.91
N GLY A 86 -12.54 -7.23 10.76
CA GLY A 86 -12.64 -6.29 11.87
C GLY A 86 -14.03 -6.38 12.48
N ARG A 87 -14.16 -7.16 13.55
CA ARG A 87 -15.28 -7.12 14.48
C ARG A 87 -14.91 -6.36 15.73
#